data_AF-A0A090XDE2-F1
#
_entry.id   AF-A0A090XDE2-F1
#
_cell.length_a   1.000
_cell.length_b   1.000
_cell.length_c   1.000
_cell.angle_alpha   90.00
_cell.angle_beta   90.00
_cell.angle_gamma   90.00
#
_symmetry.space_group_name_H-M   'P 1'
#
loop_
_entity.id
_entity.type
_entity.pdbx_description
1 polymer ?
#
loop_
_entity_poly.entity_id
_entity_poly.type
_entity_poly.pdbx_seq_one_letter_code
_entity_poly.pdbx_strand_id
1 'polypeptide(L)'
;GGFVPWGVNCLLCRKPETVEHVFLDCWDGIFFWDVLQRTLKKEFPLDPQGIRYLSIENDNCVPYDLVMLLGLHSIWKSRMAVRHAEVDARPVSDYFCVSLRNVIEVWKAQECCPDWVPVLEEALPLKPF
;
A
#
# COMPACT_ATOMS: atom_id res chain seq x y z
N GLY A 1 0.15 20.61 -15.74
CA GLY A 1 1.08 20.27 -14.65
C GLY A 1 0.79 21.17 -13.47
N GLY A 2 0.27 20.60 -12.38
CA GLY A 2 0.00 21.35 -11.15
C GLY A 2 1.23 21.31 -10.24
N PHE A 3 1.86 22.46 -10.03
CA PHE A 3 2.96 22.61 -9.09
C PHE A 3 2.37 22.92 -7.71
N VAL A 4 2.36 21.92 -6.83
CA VAL A 4 1.96 22.08 -5.42
C VAL A 4 3.25 21.97 -4.60
N PRO A 5 3.53 22.87 -3.65
CA PRO A 5 4.84 22.96 -3.01
C PRO A 5 5.04 21.77 -2.09
N TRP A 6 5.65 20.70 -2.63
CA TRP A 6 6.28 19.64 -1.84
C TRP A 6 7.29 20.29 -0.90
N GLY A 7 7.26 19.90 0.38
CA GLY A 7 8.43 20.11 1.23
C GLY A 7 9.60 19.46 0.51
N VAL A 8 10.66 20.21 0.24
CA VAL A 8 11.65 19.82 -0.77
C VAL A 8 12.28 18.46 -0.47
N ASN A 9 12.28 18.03 0.81
CA ASN A 9 12.85 16.78 1.27
C ASN A 9 11.87 15.96 2.14
N CYS A 10 11.96 14.64 2.03
CA CYS A 10 11.28 13.68 2.90
C CYS A 10 11.75 13.84 4.36
N LEU A 11 10.82 13.82 5.32
CA LEU A 11 11.10 13.98 6.75
C LEU A 11 11.94 12.83 7.32
N LEU A 12 11.74 11.60 6.83
CA LEU A 12 12.44 10.41 7.31
C LEU A 12 13.85 10.30 6.73
N CYS A 13 13.96 10.48 5.40
CA CYS A 13 15.20 10.22 4.67
C CYS A 13 16.04 11.48 4.41
N ARG A 14 15.49 12.68 4.61
CA ARG A 14 16.11 13.99 4.33
C ARG A 14 16.62 14.16 2.89
N LYS A 15 16.02 13.44 1.95
CA LYS A 15 16.31 13.50 0.50
C LYS A 15 15.15 14.12 -0.27
N PRO A 16 15.37 14.61 -1.50
CA PRO A 16 14.30 15.13 -2.33
C PRO A 16 13.12 14.16 -2.42
N GLU A 17 11.92 14.65 -2.13
CA GLU A 17 10.72 13.82 -2.14
C GLU A 17 10.20 13.69 -3.57
N THR A 18 10.33 12.50 -4.15
CA THR A 18 9.80 12.13 -5.48
C THR A 18 8.77 11.00 -5.35
N VAL A 19 8.05 10.71 -6.44
CA VAL A 19 7.10 9.58 -6.47
C VAL A 19 7.82 8.27 -6.17
N GLU A 20 8.95 8.03 -6.84
CA GLU A 20 9.81 6.87 -6.63
C GLU A 20 10.32 6.83 -5.18
N HIS A 21 10.77 7.97 -4.65
CA HIS A 21 11.24 7.99 -3.27
C HIS A 21 10.13 7.62 -2.28
N VAL A 22 8.95 8.24 -2.38
CA VAL A 22 7.85 8.00 -1.42
C VAL A 22 7.38 6.55 -1.44
N PHE A 23 7.23 5.97 -2.63
CA PHE A 23 6.62 4.65 -2.78
C PHE A 23 7.62 3.49 -2.76
N LEU A 24 8.89 3.71 -3.15
CA LEU A 24 9.87 2.63 -3.31
C LEU A 24 11.08 2.80 -2.37
N ASP A 25 11.67 3.99 -2.30
CA ASP A 25 12.98 4.15 -1.64
C ASP A 25 12.92 4.64 -0.19
N CYS A 26 11.75 5.10 0.27
CA CYS A 26 11.58 5.59 1.62
C CYS A 26 11.35 4.43 2.58
N TRP A 27 11.83 4.56 3.83
CA TRP A 27 11.76 3.50 4.84
C TRP A 27 10.36 2.92 5.02
N ASP A 28 9.32 3.76 5.13
CA ASP A 28 7.95 3.23 5.29
C ASP A 28 7.50 2.41 4.06
N GLY A 29 7.91 2.80 2.86
CA GLY A 29 7.62 2.05 1.64
C GLY A 29 8.34 0.71 1.62
N ILE A 30 9.67 0.73 1.82
CA ILE A 30 10.52 -0.47 1.83
C ILE A 30 10.00 -1.50 2.84
N PHE A 31 9.80 -1.10 4.10
CA PHE A 31 9.37 -2.02 5.14
C PHE A 31 7.95 -2.55 4.92
N PHE A 32 7.03 -1.68 4.48
CA PHE A 32 5.66 -2.09 4.18
C PHE A 32 5.63 -3.13 3.07
N TRP A 33 6.31 -2.87 1.95
CA TRP A 33 6.31 -3.79 0.82
C TRP A 33 7.00 -5.12 1.16
N ASP A 34 8.14 -5.07 1.83
CA ASP A 34 8.89 -6.26 2.23
C ASP A 34 8.02 -7.23 3.05
N VAL A 35 7.24 -6.71 3.99
CA VAL A 35 6.37 -7.57 4.78
C VAL A 35 5.10 -7.95 4.07
N LEU A 36 4.49 -7.07 3.28
CA LEU A 36 3.35 -7.46 2.45
C LEU A 36 3.72 -8.63 1.52
N GLN A 37 4.89 -8.56 0.87
CA GLN A 37 5.41 -9.61 0.00
C GLN A 37 5.63 -10.93 0.76
N ARG A 38 6.24 -10.88 1.95
CA ARG A 38 6.45 -12.08 2.78
C ARG A 38 5.15 -12.69 3.29
N THR A 39 4.20 -11.85 3.69
CA THR A 39 2.90 -12.29 4.19
C THR A 39 2.10 -13.00 3.10
N LEU A 40 2.05 -12.42 1.89
CA LEU A 40 1.31 -13.00 0.76
C LEU A 40 2.12 -14.02 -0.05
N LYS A 41 3.42 -14.17 0.23
CA LYS A 41 4.36 -14.99 -0.56
C LYS A 41 4.30 -14.66 -2.06
N LYS A 42 4.11 -13.38 -2.40
CA LYS A 42 3.97 -12.86 -3.76
C LYS A 42 5.01 -11.77 -4.00
N GLU A 43 5.68 -11.83 -5.15
CA GLU A 43 6.57 -10.76 -5.59
C GLU A 43 5.77 -9.66 -6.30
N PHE A 44 5.92 -8.43 -5.81
CA PHE A 44 5.31 -7.25 -6.43
C PHE A 44 6.34 -6.54 -7.31
N PRO A 45 5.94 -5.98 -8.46
CA PRO A 45 6.84 -5.22 -9.33
C PRO A 45 7.13 -3.85 -8.71
N LEU A 46 8.10 -3.79 -7.80
CA LEU A 46 8.48 -2.59 -7.06
C LEU A 46 9.52 -1.76 -7.82
N ASP A 47 9.13 -1.34 -9.02
CA ASP A 47 9.93 -0.47 -9.88
C ASP A 47 9.05 0.67 -10.42
N PRO A 48 9.64 1.73 -11.00
CA PRO A 48 8.87 2.89 -11.49
C PRO A 48 7.82 2.56 -12.55
N GLN A 49 7.95 1.47 -13.31
CA GLN A 49 6.94 1.00 -14.24
C GLN A 49 5.86 0.22 -13.49
N GLY A 50 6.26 -0.71 -12.62
CA GLY A 50 5.35 -1.51 -11.82
C GLY A 50 4.37 -0.68 -10.98
N ILE A 51 4.84 0.35 -10.28
CA ILE A 51 3.94 1.22 -9.48
C ILE A 51 3.03 2.12 -10.33
N ARG A 52 3.40 2.39 -11.59
CA ARG A 52 2.61 3.24 -12.50
C ARG A 52 1.52 2.47 -13.22
N TYR A 53 1.82 1.25 -13.61
CA TYR A 53 0.94 0.43 -14.45
C TYR A 53 0.30 -0.74 -13.72
N LEU A 54 0.67 -0.97 -12.45
CA LEU A 54 0.22 -2.11 -11.64
C LEU A 54 0.37 -3.42 -12.41
N SER A 55 1.54 -3.61 -13.04
CA SER A 55 1.84 -4.73 -13.95
C SER A 55 2.13 -6.02 -13.18
N ILE A 56 1.24 -6.38 -12.25
CA ILE A 56 1.29 -7.59 -11.44
C ILE A 56 0.27 -8.60 -11.97
N GLU A 57 0.67 -9.87 -12.02
CA GLU A 57 -0.21 -10.94 -12.45
C GLU A 57 -1.14 -11.37 -11.31
N ASN A 58 -2.44 -11.45 -11.63
CA ASN A 58 -3.51 -11.90 -10.75
C ASN A 58 -3.62 -13.44 -10.74
N ASP A 59 -2.59 -14.10 -10.19
CA ASP A 59 -2.52 -15.56 -10.12
C ASP A 59 -3.73 -16.14 -9.39
N ASN A 60 -4.26 -17.26 -9.90
CA ASN A 60 -5.43 -17.93 -9.31
C ASN A 60 -6.63 -16.99 -9.08
N CYS A 61 -6.78 -15.96 -9.92
CA CYS A 61 -7.80 -14.92 -9.82
C CYS A 61 -7.73 -14.06 -8.54
N VAL A 62 -6.64 -14.15 -7.76
CA VAL A 62 -6.40 -13.26 -6.62
C VAL A 62 -6.11 -11.86 -7.17
N PRO A 63 -6.83 -10.80 -6.74
CA PRO A 63 -6.66 -9.45 -7.27
C PRO A 63 -5.43 -8.75 -6.65
N TYR A 64 -4.23 -9.19 -7.00
CA TYR A 64 -2.98 -8.63 -6.51
C TYR A 64 -2.74 -7.19 -6.99
N ASP A 65 -3.27 -6.83 -8.17
CA ASP A 65 -3.31 -5.45 -8.65
C ASP A 65 -4.07 -4.52 -7.69
N LEU A 66 -5.22 -4.97 -7.19
CA LEU A 66 -6.00 -4.26 -6.17
C LEU A 66 -5.21 -4.16 -4.86
N VAL A 67 -4.58 -5.24 -4.43
CA VAL A 67 -3.72 -5.25 -3.23
C VAL A 67 -2.58 -4.22 -3.37
N MET A 68 -1.92 -4.19 -4.52
CA MET A 68 -0.85 -3.24 -4.83
C MET A 68 -1.37 -1.80 -4.80
N LEU A 69 -2.52 -1.54 -5.41
CA LEU A 69 -3.17 -0.24 -5.40
C LEU A 69 -3.51 0.23 -3.98
N LEU A 70 -4.06 -0.66 -3.14
CA LEU A 70 -4.34 -0.36 -1.74
C LEU A 70 -3.06 -0.06 -0.95
N GLY A 71 -1.97 -0.78 -1.23
CA GLY A 71 -0.66 -0.53 -0.64
C GLY A 71 -0.14 0.87 -0.97
N LEU A 72 -0.13 1.23 -2.27
CA LEU A 72 0.28 2.55 -2.74
C LEU A 72 -0.58 3.66 -2.12
N HIS A 73 -1.90 3.48 -2.10
CA HIS A 73 -2.82 4.44 -1.48
C HIS A 73 -2.56 4.59 0.01
N SER A 74 -2.22 3.51 0.72
CA SER A 74 -1.93 3.54 2.15
C SER A 74 -0.63 4.26 2.48
N ILE A 75 0.42 4.07 1.66
CA ILE A 75 1.68 4.82 1.77
C ILE A 75 1.41 6.31 1.58
N TRP A 76 0.68 6.66 0.51
CA TRP A 76 0.32 8.05 0.24
C TRP A 76 -0.48 8.66 1.39
N LYS A 77 -1.48 7.95 1.91
CA LYS A 77 -2.34 8.44 2.98
C LYS A 77 -1.57 8.67 4.28
N SER A 78 -0.70 7.74 4.67
CA SER A 78 0.17 7.90 5.84
C SER A 78 1.09 9.12 5.69
N ARG A 79 1.70 9.29 4.51
CA ARG A 79 2.53 10.47 4.19
C ARG A 79 1.78 11.78 4.29
N MET A 80 0.56 11.84 3.73
CA MET A 80 -0.26 13.05 3.77
C MET A 80 -0.75 13.37 5.17
N ALA A 81 -1.10 12.37 5.97
CA ALA A 81 -1.50 12.57 7.36
C ALA A 81 -0.39 13.24 8.19
N VAL A 82 0.86 12.78 8.04
CA VAL A 82 2.02 13.42 8.69
C VAL A 82 2.23 14.83 8.16
N ARG A 83 2.15 15.03 6.85
CA ARG A 83 2.37 16.34 6.21
C ARG A 83 1.32 17.38 6.63
N HIS A 84 0.07 16.98 6.76
CA HIS A 84 -1.02 17.85 7.20
C HIS A 84 -1.10 17.98 8.72
N ALA A 85 -0.17 17.36 9.46
CA ALA A 85 -0.17 17.31 10.91
C ALA A 85 -1.53 16.82 11.46
N GLU A 86 -2.09 15.78 10.84
CA GLU A 86 -3.31 15.15 11.33
C GLU A 86 -3.06 14.59 12.74
N VAL A 87 -4.01 14.83 13.65
CA VAL A 87 -3.92 14.40 15.06
C VAL A 87 -3.83 12.88 15.20
N ASP A 88 -4.40 12.15 14.24
CA ASP A 88 -4.47 10.70 14.21
C ASP A 88 -3.69 10.16 12.99
N ALA A 89 -2.49 10.68 12.75
CA ALA A 89 -1.61 10.14 11.71
C ALA A 89 -1.16 8.71 12.09
N ARG A 90 -1.46 7.75 11.21
CA ARG A 90 -1.23 6.32 11.44
C ARG A 90 -0.11 5.74 10.55
N PRO A 91 0.51 4.62 10.95
CA PRO A 91 1.44 3.90 10.07
C PRO A 91 0.73 3.37 8.82
N VAL A 92 1.51 3.08 7.78
CA VAL A 92 1.02 2.55 6.49
C VAL A 92 0.16 1.29 6.68
N SER A 93 0.60 0.38 7.55
CA SER A 93 -0.09 -0.88 7.86
C SER A 93 -1.53 -0.65 8.32
N ASP A 94 -1.79 0.36 9.13
CA ASP A 94 -3.12 0.61 9.67
C ASP A 94 -4.09 1.06 8.58
N TYR A 95 -3.66 1.99 7.73
CA TYR A 95 -4.46 2.43 6.58
C TYR A 95 -4.72 1.29 5.60
N PHE A 96 -3.72 0.44 5.38
CA PHE A 96 -3.84 -0.73 4.53
C PHE A 96 -4.83 -1.75 5.09
N CYS A 97 -4.67 -2.16 6.35
CA CYS A 97 -5.55 -3.12 7.01
C CYS A 97 -7.01 -2.66 7.05
N VAL A 98 -7.25 -1.37 7.28
CA VAL A 98 -8.61 -0.81 7.22
C VAL A 98 -9.18 -0.91 5.81
N SER A 99 -8.41 -0.51 4.79
CA SER A 99 -8.88 -0.53 3.40
C SER A 99 -9.11 -1.96 2.90
N LEU A 100 -8.19 -2.87 3.21
CA LEU A 100 -8.28 -4.28 2.84
C LEU A 100 -9.46 -4.97 3.53
N ARG A 101 -9.70 -4.69 4.81
CA ARG A 101 -10.87 -5.21 5.53
C ARG A 101 -12.16 -4.78 4.85
N ASN A 102 -12.28 -3.51 4.47
CA ASN A 102 -13.47 -3.03 3.77
C ASN A 102 -13.69 -3.77 2.44
N VAL A 103 -12.61 -4.01 1.67
CA VAL A 103 -12.69 -4.81 0.43
C VAL A 103 -13.16 -6.23 0.73
N ILE A 104 -12.56 -6.90 1.71
CA ILE A 104 -12.93 -8.26 2.11
C ILE A 104 -14.40 -8.34 2.51
N GLU A 105 -14.88 -7.43 3.36
CA GLU A 105 -16.28 -7.42 3.81
C GLU A 105 -17.26 -7.18 2.65
N VAL A 106 -16.91 -6.32 1.69
CA VAL A 106 -17.73 -6.10 0.48
C VAL A 106 -17.85 -7.38 -0.36
N TRP A 107 -16.76 -8.15 -0.50
CA TRP A 107 -16.77 -9.40 -1.26
C TRP A 107 -17.47 -10.54 -0.52
N LYS A 108 -17.34 -10.61 0.80
CA LYS A 108 -18.07 -11.57 1.63
C LYS A 108 -19.58 -11.34 1.63
N ALA A 109 -20.01 -10.10 1.47
CA ALA A 109 -21.43 -9.74 1.40
C ALA A 109 -22.09 -10.06 0.06
N GLN A 110 -21.33 -10.46 -0.97
CA GLN A 110 -21.89 -10.87 -2.25
C GLN A 110 -22.58 -12.25 -2.16
N GLU A 111 -23.49 -12.54 -3.08
CA GLU A 111 -24.18 -13.85 -3.14
C GLU A 111 -23.22 -15.03 -3.28
N CYS A 112 -22.07 -14.82 -3.93
CA CYS A 112 -21.00 -15.78 -4.07
C CYS A 112 -19.69 -15.15 -3.59
N CYS A 113 -19.17 -15.64 -2.46
CA CYS A 113 -17.88 -15.22 -1.93
C CYS A 113 -16.75 -15.86 -2.75
N PRO A 114 -15.82 -15.07 -3.31
CA PRO A 114 -14.71 -15.63 -4.09
C PRO A 114 -13.74 -16.46 -3.25
N ASP A 115 -13.21 -17.55 -3.82
CA ASP A 115 -12.26 -18.46 -3.15
C ASP A 115 -10.92 -17.82 -2.78
N TRP A 116 -10.60 -16.67 -3.39
CA TRP A 116 -9.38 -15.92 -3.08
C TRP A 116 -9.54 -15.01 -1.84
N VAL A 117 -10.75 -14.80 -1.31
CA VAL A 117 -10.96 -13.92 -0.14
C VAL A 117 -10.11 -14.34 1.07
N PRO A 118 -10.02 -15.64 1.44
CA PRO A 118 -9.15 -16.09 2.53
C PRO A 118 -7.67 -15.74 2.33
N VAL A 119 -7.19 -15.69 1.07
CA VAL A 119 -5.81 -15.29 0.75
C VAL A 119 -5.57 -13.84 1.16
N LEU A 120 -6.54 -12.96 0.94
CA LEU A 120 -6.42 -11.56 1.37
C LEU A 120 -6.55 -11.39 2.88
N GLU A 121 -7.29 -12.27 3.56
CA GLU A 121 -7.39 -12.24 5.02
C GLU A 121 -6.04 -12.49 5.70
N GLU A 122 -5.15 -13.27 5.08
CA GLU A 122 -3.78 -13.50 5.57
C GLU A 122 -2.97 -12.19 5.68
N ALA A 123 -3.34 -11.14 4.93
CA ALA A 123 -2.70 -9.83 4.97
C ALA A 123 -3.33 -8.83 5.98
N LEU A 124 -4.46 -9.16 6.62
CA LEU A 124 -5.06 -8.32 7.66
C LEU A 124 -4.25 -8.17 8.97
N PRO A 125 -3.45 -9.16 9.44
CA PRO A 125 -2.68 -9.04 10.67
C PRO A 125 -1.33 -8.33 10.46
N LEU A 126 -1.15 -7.57 9.38
CA LEU A 126 0.06 -6.79 9.14
C LEU A 126 0.36 -5.89 10.35
N LYS A 127 1.40 -6.25 11.10
CA LYS A 127 1.86 -5.49 12.25
C LYS A 127 2.71 -4.31 11.78
N PRO A 128 2.63 -3.15 12.46
CA PRO A 128 3.59 -2.07 12.24
C PRO A 128 5.01 -2.52 12.62
N PHE A 129 6.01 -1.92 11.95
CA PHE A 129 7.45 -2.08 12.23
C PHE A 129 7.92 -1.22 13.39
#